data_AF-A0A1G2PT67-F1
#
_entry.id   AF-A0A1G2PT67-F1
#
_cell.length_a   1.000
_cell.length_b   1.000
_cell.length_c   1.000
_cell.angle_alpha   90.00
_cell.angle_beta   90.00
_cell.angle_gamma   90.00
#
_symmetry.space_group_name_H-M   'P 1'
#
loop_
_entity.id
_entity.type
_entity.pdbx_description
1 polymer ?
#
loop_
_entity_poly.entity_id
_entity_poly.type
_entity_poly.pdbx_seq_one_letter_code
_entity_poly.pdbx_strand_id
1 'polypeptide(L)'
;MQLTQEQEKELGVYLEDFRKSSMVEDSNVKMPYDAFDDKREAAILDLKKMVLGFLDGDLSSVDFKEKSDAMSRTYPYWGFKGFSGQMQLNQYVNNIDDEAKEKRLKGALELPKTLDEAASKIDVLAEYLTELKTKTDNSKSIPRVNQSFMLSYFWELQNPELYPVFYGSAKNVLENLGFDFKSQKTAGIEYKYFVEICYAIRAFFEDTRGVKEQNHTWFVEHILWHQFKKQNKEVKIETKKDIYTTSKIRAIKGDEESWIPPIIADLEKLALNEETEWTKKRNIKPEKAFETMLRYVFTILGYNVTELGQGRGREPDGVAISTDGHSGYYAIIYDAKAREKDYSIGTGDREIIEYIKNKQKELQKQRVDKVSFLIVSSEFSNSPSLETSLKDIFRVTRVPVILLRAKDLLYIVERKLSNADIDHSQLEDLFLETGILTTDKIVDIFG
;
A
#
# COMPACT_ATOMS: atom_id res chain seq x y z
N MET A 1 21.50 -17.04 7.32
CA MET A 1 20.82 -16.44 8.49
C MET A 1 20.23 -17.56 9.36
N GLN A 2 20.10 -17.39 10.68
CA GLN A 2 19.39 -18.33 11.57
C GLN A 2 18.16 -17.64 12.18
N LEU A 3 17.05 -18.38 12.30
CA LEU A 3 15.83 -17.90 12.96
C LEU A 3 15.98 -18.01 14.49
N THR A 4 15.37 -17.10 15.23
CA THR A 4 15.27 -17.22 16.69
C THR A 4 14.19 -18.25 17.07
N GLN A 5 14.27 -18.79 18.29
CA GLN A 5 13.23 -19.72 18.79
C GLN A 5 11.83 -19.10 18.80
N GLU A 6 11.74 -17.79 19.05
CA GLU A 6 10.48 -17.07 19.02
C GLU A 6 9.93 -16.94 17.60
N GLN A 7 10.79 -16.61 16.63
CA GLN A 7 10.41 -16.57 15.21
C GLN A 7 9.97 -17.95 14.71
N GLU A 8 10.69 -19.02 15.02
CA GLU A 8 10.31 -20.39 14.66
C GLU A 8 8.95 -20.79 15.24
N LYS A 9 8.69 -20.37 16.49
CA LYS A 9 7.40 -20.62 17.14
C LYS A 9 6.27 -19.91 16.41
N GLU A 10 6.39 -18.60 16.14
CA GLU A 10 5.36 -17.82 15.45
C GLU A 10 5.17 -18.27 14.00
N LEU A 11 6.25 -18.56 13.26
CA LEU A 11 6.18 -19.13 11.91
C LEU A 11 5.49 -20.50 11.90
N GLY A 12 5.67 -21.30 12.95
CA GLY A 12 4.91 -22.54 13.14
C GLY A 12 3.42 -22.29 13.29
N VAL A 13 3.02 -21.24 14.01
CA VAL A 13 1.61 -20.83 14.13
C VAL A 13 1.08 -20.38 12.76
N TYR A 14 1.84 -19.59 12.01
CA TYR A 14 1.43 -19.11 10.68
C TYR A 14 1.23 -20.27 9.70
N LEU A 15 2.13 -21.25 9.71
CA LEU A 15 2.01 -22.46 8.89
C LEU A 15 0.74 -23.25 9.22
N GLU A 16 0.49 -23.53 10.51
CA GLU A 16 -0.68 -24.30 10.92
C GLU A 16 -2.00 -23.55 10.65
N ASP A 17 -1.99 -22.23 10.73
CA ASP A 17 -3.16 -21.43 10.38
C ASP A 17 -3.42 -21.42 8.87
N PHE A 18 -2.37 -21.23 8.07
CA PHE A 18 -2.46 -21.31 6.62
C PHE A 18 -3.01 -22.67 6.19
N ARG A 19 -2.49 -23.78 6.72
CA ARG A 19 -2.96 -25.15 6.42
C ARG A 19 -4.47 -25.36 6.61
N LYS A 20 -5.09 -24.69 7.59
CA LYS A 20 -6.54 -24.77 7.80
C LYS A 20 -7.34 -24.17 6.64
N SER A 21 -6.80 -23.14 6.00
CA SER A 21 -7.42 -22.53 4.83
C SER A 21 -6.93 -23.22 3.55
N SER A 22 -5.61 -23.33 3.37
CA SER A 22 -4.93 -23.74 2.14
C SER A 22 -5.42 -22.99 0.91
N MET A 23 -5.83 -21.72 1.08
CA MET A 23 -6.38 -20.87 0.03
C MET A 23 -5.52 -19.62 -0.16
N VAL A 24 -5.36 -19.22 -1.42
CA VAL A 24 -4.92 -17.88 -1.81
C VAL A 24 -6.16 -17.01 -1.98
N GLU A 25 -6.20 -15.87 -1.27
CA GLU A 25 -7.26 -14.86 -1.35
C GLU A 25 -6.66 -13.51 -1.76
N ASP A 26 -6.95 -13.03 -2.96
CA ASP A 26 -6.62 -11.66 -3.40
C ASP A 26 -7.73 -11.11 -4.29
N SER A 27 -8.30 -9.96 -3.91
CA SER A 27 -9.29 -9.12 -4.63
C SER A 27 -10.45 -9.86 -5.34
N ASN A 28 -10.18 -10.69 -6.36
CA ASN A 28 -11.14 -11.49 -7.12
C ASN A 28 -10.75 -12.98 -7.29
N VAL A 29 -9.66 -13.41 -6.64
CA VAL A 29 -9.10 -14.75 -6.69
C VAL A 29 -9.27 -15.36 -5.31
N LYS A 30 -10.06 -16.43 -5.25
CA LYS A 30 -10.10 -17.32 -4.10
C LYS A 30 -10.02 -18.75 -4.60
N MET A 31 -8.86 -19.37 -4.44
CA MET A 31 -8.64 -20.75 -4.88
C MET A 31 -7.60 -21.45 -4.00
N PRO A 32 -7.57 -22.79 -4.01
CA PRO A 32 -6.49 -23.56 -3.42
C PRO A 32 -5.13 -23.10 -3.93
N TYR A 33 -4.12 -23.07 -3.06
CA TYR A 33 -2.80 -22.54 -3.42
C TYR A 33 -2.08 -23.37 -4.49
N ASP A 34 -2.28 -24.69 -4.51
CA ASP A 34 -1.78 -25.59 -5.54
C ASP A 34 -2.37 -25.25 -6.93
N ALA A 35 -3.68 -25.05 -7.01
CA ALA A 35 -4.34 -24.61 -8.24
C ALA A 35 -3.96 -23.19 -8.67
N PHE A 36 -3.53 -22.34 -7.72
CA PHE A 36 -2.95 -21.04 -8.02
C PHE A 36 -1.54 -21.18 -8.59
N ASP A 37 -0.73 -22.06 -8.03
CA ASP A 37 0.64 -22.34 -8.46
C ASP A 37 0.69 -22.99 -9.85
N ASP A 38 -0.22 -23.92 -10.15
CA ASP A 38 -0.39 -24.49 -11.50
C ASP A 38 -0.61 -23.39 -12.56
N LYS A 39 -1.37 -22.35 -12.21
CA LYS A 39 -1.59 -21.20 -13.09
C LYS A 39 -0.37 -20.32 -13.23
N ARG A 40 0.42 -20.17 -12.16
CA ARG A 40 1.71 -19.47 -12.22
C ARG A 40 2.69 -20.20 -13.12
N GLU A 41 2.81 -21.51 -12.99
CA GLU A 41 3.67 -22.32 -13.86
C GLU A 41 3.29 -22.18 -15.33
N ALA A 42 2.00 -22.27 -15.65
CA ALA A 42 1.51 -22.07 -17.01
C ALA A 42 1.81 -20.66 -17.54
N ALA A 43 1.58 -19.62 -16.73
CA ALA A 43 1.81 -18.23 -17.11
C ALA A 43 3.30 -17.89 -17.30
N ILE A 44 4.19 -18.48 -16.49
CA ILE A 44 5.64 -18.25 -16.56
C ILE A 44 6.18 -18.58 -17.95
N LEU A 45 5.63 -19.58 -18.65
CA LEU A 45 6.10 -19.94 -19.98
C LEU A 45 5.99 -18.79 -20.99
N ASP A 46 4.92 -17.99 -20.91
CA ASP A 46 4.72 -16.85 -21.81
C ASP A 46 5.42 -15.60 -21.31
N LEU A 47 5.39 -15.36 -20.00
CA LEU A 47 6.07 -14.24 -19.36
C LEU A 47 7.59 -14.33 -19.55
N LYS A 48 8.18 -15.51 -19.38
CA LYS A 48 9.62 -15.74 -19.60
C LYS A 48 10.02 -15.53 -21.05
N LYS A 49 9.20 -15.94 -22.02
CA LYS A 49 9.45 -15.64 -23.45
C LYS A 49 9.46 -14.14 -23.72
N MET A 50 8.56 -13.38 -23.08
CA MET A 50 8.56 -11.91 -23.19
C MET A 50 9.86 -11.31 -22.64
N VAL A 51 10.30 -11.76 -21.46
CA VAL A 51 11.55 -11.27 -20.85
C VAL A 51 12.75 -11.60 -21.74
N LEU A 52 12.87 -12.85 -22.21
CA LEU A 52 13.97 -13.27 -23.09
C LEU A 52 13.98 -12.49 -24.41
N GLY A 53 12.82 -12.30 -25.06
CA GLY A 53 12.74 -11.51 -26.28
C GLY A 53 13.23 -10.06 -26.09
N PHE A 54 13.00 -9.46 -24.93
CA PHE A 54 13.56 -8.13 -24.62
C PHE A 54 15.08 -8.18 -24.39
N LEU A 55 15.56 -9.14 -23.59
CA LEU A 55 16.98 -9.30 -23.29
C LEU A 55 17.80 -9.58 -24.57
N ASP A 56 17.29 -10.43 -25.46
CA ASP A 56 17.93 -10.82 -26.73
C ASP A 56 17.84 -9.71 -27.80
N GLY A 57 16.95 -8.73 -27.62
CA GLY A 57 16.76 -7.60 -28.53
C GLY A 57 15.71 -7.80 -29.61
N ASP A 58 14.93 -8.87 -29.53
CA ASP A 58 13.76 -9.12 -30.39
C ASP A 58 12.58 -8.19 -30.06
N LEU A 59 12.53 -7.66 -28.82
CA LEU A 59 11.56 -6.66 -28.39
C LEU A 59 12.26 -5.36 -28.04
N SER A 60 11.71 -4.23 -28.51
CA SER A 60 12.10 -2.91 -28.04
C SER A 60 11.62 -2.68 -26.60
N SER A 61 12.18 -1.70 -25.90
CA SER A 61 11.68 -1.30 -24.56
C SER A 61 10.20 -0.85 -24.57
N VAL A 62 9.72 -0.26 -25.68
CA VAL A 62 8.32 0.12 -25.83
C VAL A 62 7.42 -1.11 -25.96
N ASP A 63 7.77 -2.04 -26.84
CA ASP A 63 7.00 -3.28 -27.05
C ASP A 63 7.02 -4.16 -25.81
N PHE A 64 8.16 -4.26 -25.13
CA PHE A 64 8.28 -4.98 -23.87
C PHE A 64 7.35 -4.42 -22.79
N LYS A 65 7.31 -3.10 -22.61
CA LYS A 65 6.40 -2.42 -21.67
C LYS A 65 4.93 -2.70 -21.99
N GLU A 66 4.53 -2.61 -23.26
CA GLU A 66 3.13 -2.85 -23.68
C GLU A 66 2.71 -4.31 -23.50
N LYS A 67 3.61 -5.24 -23.86
CA LYS A 67 3.39 -6.67 -23.67
C LYS A 67 3.32 -7.04 -22.19
N SER A 68 4.16 -6.41 -21.35
CA SER A 68 4.12 -6.57 -19.90
C SER A 68 2.79 -6.10 -19.30
N ASP A 69 2.28 -4.94 -19.72
CA ASP A 69 0.97 -4.45 -19.24
C ASP A 69 -0.15 -5.43 -19.63
N ALA A 70 -0.17 -5.87 -20.89
CA ALA A 70 -1.15 -6.85 -21.37
C ALA A 70 -1.07 -8.19 -20.59
N MET A 71 0.14 -8.74 -20.42
CA MET A 71 0.33 -10.00 -19.72
C MET A 71 0.02 -9.90 -18.23
N SER A 72 0.34 -8.79 -17.55
CA SER A 72 0.01 -8.59 -16.13
C SER A 72 -1.50 -8.57 -15.86
N ARG A 73 -2.31 -8.21 -16.88
CA ARG A 73 -3.77 -8.24 -16.81
C ARG A 73 -4.32 -9.64 -17.10
N THR A 74 -3.71 -10.35 -18.04
CA THR A 74 -4.07 -11.73 -18.38
C THR A 74 -3.69 -12.71 -17.26
N TYR A 75 -2.54 -12.48 -16.61
CA TYR A 75 -1.97 -13.32 -15.57
C TYR A 75 -1.77 -12.51 -14.27
N PRO A 76 -2.85 -12.24 -13.52
CA PRO A 76 -2.82 -11.36 -12.36
C PRO A 76 -2.27 -12.05 -11.09
N TYR A 77 -1.33 -12.98 -11.22
CA TYR A 77 -0.90 -13.86 -10.11
C TYR A 77 0.26 -13.30 -9.27
N TRP A 78 0.81 -12.14 -9.64
CA TRP A 78 1.97 -11.52 -8.97
C TRP A 78 1.72 -10.07 -8.52
N GLY A 79 0.52 -9.52 -8.72
CA GLY A 79 0.22 -8.11 -8.39
C GLY A 79 0.92 -7.06 -9.28
N PHE A 80 1.66 -7.47 -10.32
CA PHE A 80 2.53 -6.55 -11.09
C PHE A 80 1.80 -5.41 -11.81
N LYS A 81 0.49 -5.52 -12.07
CA LYS A 81 -0.31 -4.48 -12.74
C LYS A 81 -0.34 -3.13 -12.00
N GLY A 82 -0.05 -3.12 -10.69
CA GLY A 82 -0.20 -1.95 -9.81
C GLY A 82 0.85 -0.83 -9.97
N PHE A 83 0.79 0.14 -9.05
CA PHE A 83 1.69 1.31 -8.98
C PHE A 83 3.16 0.94 -8.77
N SER A 84 3.41 -0.16 -8.08
CA SER A 84 4.77 -0.57 -7.68
C SER A 84 5.45 -1.41 -8.76
N GLY A 85 4.69 -1.98 -9.69
CA GLY A 85 5.20 -2.77 -10.82
C GLY A 85 5.08 -2.04 -12.15
N GLN A 86 4.00 -2.29 -12.89
CA GLN A 86 3.79 -1.84 -14.26
C GLN A 86 3.86 -0.31 -14.40
N MET A 87 3.41 0.46 -13.39
CA MET A 87 3.55 1.91 -13.44
C MET A 87 5.02 2.36 -13.39
N GLN A 88 5.88 1.70 -12.58
CA GLN A 88 7.31 1.99 -12.57
C GLN A 88 7.94 1.70 -13.94
N LEU A 89 7.59 0.56 -14.55
CA LEU A 89 8.06 0.23 -15.90
C LEU A 89 7.58 1.25 -16.95
N ASN A 90 6.33 1.68 -16.86
CA ASN A 90 5.76 2.71 -17.75
C ASN A 90 6.50 4.04 -17.61
N GLN A 91 6.75 4.48 -16.37
CA GLN A 91 7.51 5.70 -16.08
C GLN A 91 8.94 5.59 -16.61
N TYR A 92 9.60 4.45 -16.41
CA TYR A 92 10.96 4.21 -16.91
C TYR A 92 11.03 4.36 -18.43
N VAL A 93 10.14 3.66 -19.16
CA VAL A 93 10.20 3.61 -20.62
C VAL A 93 9.76 4.94 -21.25
N ASN A 94 8.69 5.54 -20.75
CA ASN A 94 8.07 6.72 -21.39
C ASN A 94 8.76 8.04 -21.01
N ASN A 95 9.29 8.17 -19.78
CA ASN A 95 9.69 9.47 -19.25
C ASN A 95 11.21 9.67 -19.15
N ILE A 96 12.00 8.59 -19.26
CA ILE A 96 13.46 8.70 -19.27
C ILE A 96 13.93 8.95 -20.69
N ASP A 97 14.63 10.06 -20.89
CA ASP A 97 15.28 10.45 -22.14
C ASP A 97 16.80 10.28 -22.02
N ASP A 98 17.25 9.02 -22.03
CA ASP A 98 18.66 8.61 -22.00
C ASP A 98 18.85 7.52 -23.06
N GLU A 99 19.79 7.73 -23.99
CA GLU A 99 20.13 6.76 -25.04
C GLU A 99 20.56 5.40 -24.45
N ALA A 100 21.11 5.39 -23.24
CA ALA A 100 21.52 4.17 -22.55
C ALA A 100 20.39 3.49 -21.76
N LYS A 101 19.17 4.07 -21.68
CA LYS A 101 18.08 3.55 -20.84
C LYS A 101 17.73 2.09 -21.15
N GLU A 102 17.69 1.73 -22.43
CA GLU A 102 17.32 0.36 -22.81
C GLU A 102 18.41 -0.63 -22.40
N LYS A 103 19.68 -0.28 -22.62
CA LYS A 103 20.83 -1.10 -22.18
C LYS A 103 20.84 -1.25 -20.65
N ARG A 104 20.56 -0.18 -19.92
CA ARG A 104 20.47 -0.19 -18.44
C ARG A 104 19.34 -1.08 -17.96
N LEU A 105 18.16 -0.97 -18.58
CA LEU A 105 17.01 -1.81 -18.24
C LEU A 105 17.30 -3.29 -18.50
N LYS A 106 17.88 -3.64 -19.67
CA LYS A 106 18.31 -5.02 -19.95
C LYS A 106 19.29 -5.54 -18.90
N GLY A 107 20.29 -4.74 -18.54
CA GLY A 107 21.26 -5.09 -17.50
C GLY A 107 20.63 -5.29 -16.12
N ALA A 108 19.59 -4.54 -15.77
CA ALA A 108 18.87 -4.70 -14.52
C ALA A 108 17.97 -5.95 -14.51
N LEU A 109 17.33 -6.27 -15.65
CA LEU A 109 16.40 -7.41 -15.77
C LEU A 109 17.08 -8.76 -16.00
N GLU A 110 18.32 -8.77 -16.50
CA GLU A 110 19.11 -9.99 -16.66
C GLU A 110 19.27 -10.70 -15.31
N LEU A 111 18.95 -12.00 -15.29
CA LEU A 111 18.99 -12.85 -14.10
C LEU A 111 20.36 -12.75 -13.41
N PRO A 112 20.43 -12.26 -12.16
CA PRO A 112 21.67 -12.23 -11.41
C PRO A 112 22.20 -13.65 -11.15
N LYS A 113 23.52 -13.79 -11.01
CA LYS A 113 24.18 -15.07 -10.70
C LYS A 113 24.32 -15.31 -9.20
N THR A 114 24.24 -14.25 -8.41
CA THR A 114 24.42 -14.27 -6.95
C THR A 114 23.49 -13.26 -6.30
N LEU A 115 23.26 -13.38 -4.99
CA LEU A 115 22.50 -12.38 -4.23
C LEU A 115 23.23 -11.03 -4.16
N ASP A 116 24.57 -11.03 -4.18
CA ASP A 116 25.36 -9.79 -4.22
C ASP A 116 25.20 -9.06 -5.55
N GLU A 117 25.14 -9.80 -6.66
CA GLU A 117 24.83 -9.23 -7.96
C GLU A 117 23.40 -8.69 -8.02
N ALA A 118 22.43 -9.40 -7.44
CA ALA A 118 21.05 -8.93 -7.33
C ALA A 118 20.96 -7.60 -6.56
N ALA A 119 21.62 -7.53 -5.40
CA ALA A 119 21.73 -6.31 -4.60
C ALA A 119 22.36 -5.16 -5.41
N SER A 120 23.48 -5.43 -6.07
CA SER A 120 24.17 -4.44 -6.90
C SER A 120 23.30 -3.93 -8.05
N LYS A 121 22.53 -4.79 -8.72
CA LYS A 121 21.62 -4.39 -9.81
C LYS A 121 20.51 -3.45 -9.31
N ILE A 122 19.94 -3.72 -8.13
CA ILE A 122 18.95 -2.84 -7.49
C ILE A 122 19.57 -1.49 -7.18
N ASP A 123 20.73 -1.47 -6.52
CA ASP A 123 21.37 -0.23 -6.09
C ASP A 123 21.79 0.64 -7.27
N VAL A 124 22.37 0.05 -8.32
CA VAL A 124 22.75 0.77 -9.55
C VAL A 124 21.53 1.40 -10.23
N LEU A 125 20.39 0.69 -10.28
CA LEU A 125 19.17 1.26 -10.84
C LEU A 125 18.61 2.38 -9.95
N ALA A 126 18.59 2.19 -8.64
CA ALA A 126 18.10 3.19 -7.69
C ALA A 126 18.93 4.47 -7.70
N GLU A 127 20.26 4.37 -7.75
CA GLU A 127 21.18 5.50 -7.88
C GLU A 127 20.96 6.25 -9.20
N TYR A 128 20.84 5.51 -10.31
CA TYR A 128 20.58 6.09 -11.62
C TYR A 128 19.27 6.89 -11.65
N LEU A 129 18.19 6.33 -11.11
CA LEU A 129 16.89 7.01 -11.02
C LEU A 129 16.94 8.24 -10.11
N THR A 130 17.69 8.15 -9.00
CA THR A 130 17.91 9.29 -8.09
C THR A 130 18.65 10.42 -8.79
N GLU A 131 19.71 10.10 -9.54
CA GLU A 131 20.44 11.07 -10.35
C GLU A 131 19.53 11.76 -11.38
N LEU A 132 18.70 10.99 -12.10
CA LEU A 132 17.75 11.53 -13.06
C LEU A 132 16.74 12.49 -12.41
N LYS A 133 16.21 12.16 -11.22
CA LYS A 133 15.28 13.04 -10.48
C LYS A 133 15.88 14.42 -10.19
N THR A 134 17.20 14.52 -9.97
CA THR A 134 17.87 15.82 -9.76
C THR A 134 18.03 16.66 -11.03
N LYS A 135 17.91 16.03 -12.20
CA LYS A 135 18.15 16.65 -13.52
C LYS A 135 16.87 17.01 -14.27
N THR A 136 15.70 16.59 -13.78
CA THR A 136 14.41 16.87 -14.42
C THR A 136 13.58 17.87 -13.62
N ASP A 137 12.86 18.75 -14.32
CA ASP A 137 11.87 19.65 -13.72
C ASP A 137 10.63 18.90 -13.20
N ASN A 138 10.43 17.65 -13.64
CA ASN A 138 9.32 16.79 -13.22
C ASN A 138 9.84 15.48 -12.59
N SER A 139 10.47 15.58 -11.42
CA SER A 139 11.00 14.43 -10.66
C SER A 139 9.95 13.33 -10.44
N LYS A 140 8.67 13.72 -10.41
CA LYS A 140 7.51 12.84 -10.25
C LYS A 140 7.23 11.91 -11.42
N SER A 141 7.77 12.20 -12.61
CA SER A 141 7.65 11.35 -13.79
C SER A 141 8.66 10.20 -13.80
N ILE A 142 9.72 10.29 -12.98
CA ILE A 142 10.75 9.26 -12.85
C ILE A 142 10.27 8.20 -11.85
N PRO A 143 10.52 6.90 -12.11
CA PRO A 143 10.23 5.82 -11.16
C PRO A 143 10.68 6.17 -9.74
N ARG A 144 9.77 6.07 -8.79
CA ARG A 144 9.96 6.63 -7.44
C ARG A 144 10.52 5.62 -6.45
N VAL A 145 9.96 4.42 -6.41
CA VAL A 145 10.14 3.46 -5.31
C VAL A 145 10.13 2.02 -5.82
N ASN A 146 10.58 1.11 -4.95
CA ASN A 146 10.37 -0.32 -5.04
C ASN A 146 11.01 -1.02 -6.26
N GLN A 147 12.25 -0.63 -6.57
CA GLN A 147 13.06 -1.32 -7.59
C GLN A 147 13.28 -2.79 -7.22
N SER A 148 13.35 -3.11 -5.92
CA SER A 148 13.40 -4.47 -5.40
C SER A 148 12.22 -5.30 -5.90
N PHE A 149 10.97 -4.84 -5.74
CA PHE A 149 9.78 -5.52 -6.27
C PHE A 149 9.83 -5.67 -7.79
N MET A 150 10.07 -4.56 -8.51
CA MET A 150 10.03 -4.59 -9.97
C MET A 150 11.06 -5.56 -10.56
N LEU A 151 12.31 -5.52 -10.08
CA LEU A 151 13.38 -6.37 -10.58
C LEU A 151 13.20 -7.82 -10.15
N SER A 152 12.89 -8.08 -8.88
CA SER A 152 12.69 -9.44 -8.37
C SER A 152 11.51 -10.16 -9.02
N TYR A 153 10.45 -9.44 -9.40
CA TYR A 153 9.38 -9.99 -10.25
C TYR A 153 9.95 -10.61 -11.54
N PHE A 154 10.76 -9.86 -12.30
CA PHE A 154 11.33 -10.38 -13.54
C PHE A 154 12.40 -11.46 -13.32
N TRP A 155 13.10 -11.45 -12.19
CA TRP A 155 14.05 -12.51 -11.84
C TRP A 155 13.33 -13.81 -11.45
N GLU A 156 12.23 -13.74 -10.71
CA GLU A 156 11.42 -14.91 -10.36
C GLU A 156 10.85 -15.58 -11.61
N LEU A 157 10.33 -14.81 -12.58
CA LEU A 157 9.85 -15.36 -13.86
C LEU A 157 10.92 -16.15 -14.62
N GLN A 158 12.20 -15.80 -14.43
CA GLN A 158 13.33 -16.50 -15.03
C GLN A 158 13.77 -17.70 -14.19
N ASN A 159 13.74 -17.58 -12.85
CA ASN A 159 14.10 -18.61 -11.88
C ASN A 159 13.27 -18.51 -10.57
N PRO A 160 12.13 -19.22 -10.49
CA PRO A 160 11.20 -19.11 -9.36
C PRO A 160 11.72 -19.64 -8.02
N GLU A 161 12.77 -20.48 -8.03
CA GLU A 161 13.28 -21.10 -6.81
C GLU A 161 14.27 -20.22 -6.04
N LEU A 162 14.97 -19.31 -6.74
CA LEU A 162 16.11 -18.57 -6.18
C LEU A 162 15.84 -17.09 -5.90
N TYR A 163 14.85 -16.48 -6.54
CA TYR A 163 14.63 -15.04 -6.45
C TYR A 163 13.19 -14.77 -6.05
N PRO A 164 12.83 -14.86 -4.75
CA PRO A 164 11.51 -14.46 -4.30
C PRO A 164 11.25 -13.01 -4.67
N VAL A 165 9.99 -12.73 -5.03
CA VAL A 165 9.54 -11.36 -5.28
C VAL A 165 9.49 -10.59 -3.95
N PHE A 166 10.01 -9.37 -3.96
CA PHE A 166 10.05 -8.49 -2.80
C PHE A 166 8.69 -7.81 -2.59
N TYR A 167 7.75 -8.54 -2.00
CA TYR A 167 6.44 -8.00 -1.66
C TYR A 167 6.49 -7.14 -0.38
N GLY A 168 5.95 -5.92 -0.45
CA GLY A 168 5.79 -5.06 0.74
C GLY A 168 4.92 -5.72 1.82
N SER A 169 3.92 -6.50 1.42
CA SER A 169 3.07 -7.28 2.35
C SER A 169 3.85 -8.35 3.10
N ALA A 170 4.74 -9.08 2.41
CA ALA A 170 5.63 -10.04 3.03
C ALA A 170 6.62 -9.35 3.98
N LYS A 171 7.26 -8.26 3.54
CA LYS A 171 8.13 -7.43 4.38
C LYS A 171 7.42 -6.95 5.64
N ASN A 172 6.17 -6.48 5.54
CA ASN A 172 5.39 -6.04 6.70
C ASN A 172 5.20 -7.16 7.75
N VAL A 173 4.85 -8.38 7.30
CA VAL A 173 4.72 -9.53 8.21
C VAL A 173 6.07 -9.89 8.84
N LEU A 174 7.16 -9.79 8.10
CA LEU A 174 8.51 -10.06 8.60
C LEU A 174 8.98 -8.97 9.59
N GLU A 175 8.70 -7.69 9.34
CA GLU A 175 8.93 -6.60 10.32
C GLU A 175 8.18 -6.90 11.63
N ASN A 176 6.92 -7.34 11.55
CA ASN A 176 6.12 -7.75 12.72
C ASN A 176 6.66 -9.01 13.43
N LEU A 177 7.46 -9.83 12.75
CA LEU A 177 8.20 -10.95 13.35
C LEU A 177 9.56 -10.53 13.95
N GLY A 178 9.86 -9.23 13.95
CA GLY A 178 11.08 -8.67 14.53
C GLY A 178 12.29 -8.65 13.61
N PHE A 179 12.12 -8.81 12.29
CA PHE A 179 13.22 -8.60 11.33
C PHE A 179 13.45 -7.11 11.08
N ASP A 180 14.72 -6.68 11.15
CA ASP A 180 15.08 -5.27 11.05
C ASP A 180 15.47 -4.88 9.62
N PHE A 181 14.47 -4.45 8.86
CA PHE A 181 14.66 -3.88 7.52
C PHE A 181 15.15 -2.42 7.56
N LYS A 182 14.90 -1.68 8.64
CA LYS A 182 15.20 -0.24 8.73
C LYS A 182 16.69 0.04 8.88
N SER A 183 17.47 -0.89 9.43
CA SER A 183 18.93 -0.74 9.52
C SER A 183 19.68 -1.06 8.23
N GLN A 184 18.99 -1.52 7.18
CA GLN A 184 19.63 -1.84 5.90
C GLN A 184 19.97 -0.56 5.13
N LYS A 185 21.22 -0.46 4.67
CA LYS A 185 21.77 0.79 4.12
C LYS A 185 21.26 1.15 2.73
N THR A 186 20.95 0.13 1.92
CA THR A 186 20.55 0.29 0.53
C THR A 186 19.44 -0.69 0.20
N ALA A 187 18.64 -0.38 -0.82
CA ALA A 187 17.54 -1.24 -1.27
C ALA A 187 18.03 -2.63 -1.73
N GLY A 188 19.23 -2.69 -2.30
CA GLY A 188 19.87 -3.94 -2.69
C GLY A 188 20.26 -4.82 -1.50
N ILE A 189 20.85 -4.23 -0.46
CA ILE A 189 21.16 -4.95 0.79
C ILE A 189 19.87 -5.41 1.47
N GLU A 190 18.84 -4.56 1.48
CA GLU A 190 17.51 -4.89 1.99
C GLU A 190 16.89 -6.10 1.26
N TYR A 191 16.96 -6.11 -0.08
CA TYR A 191 16.52 -7.25 -0.87
C TYR A 191 17.30 -8.53 -0.56
N LYS A 192 18.63 -8.46 -0.48
CA LYS A 192 19.46 -9.61 -0.10
C LYS A 192 19.04 -10.15 1.27
N TYR A 193 18.83 -9.26 2.24
CA TYR A 193 18.37 -9.63 3.58
C TYR A 193 17.01 -10.33 3.55
N PHE A 194 16.06 -9.79 2.77
CA PHE A 194 14.76 -10.43 2.53
C PHE A 194 14.88 -11.85 1.98
N VAL A 195 15.70 -12.04 0.95
CA VAL A 195 15.90 -13.37 0.35
C VAL A 195 16.51 -14.35 1.36
N GLU A 196 17.48 -13.91 2.15
CA GLU A 196 18.09 -14.73 3.21
C GLU A 196 17.07 -15.11 4.30
N ILE A 197 16.11 -14.24 4.62
CA ILE A 197 14.99 -14.55 5.50
C ILE A 197 14.09 -15.61 4.87
N CYS A 198 13.67 -15.43 3.62
CA CYS A 198 12.84 -16.41 2.91
C CYS A 198 13.51 -17.79 2.86
N TYR A 199 14.82 -17.85 2.61
CA TYR A 199 15.58 -19.11 2.64
C TYR A 199 15.62 -19.75 4.03
N ALA A 200 15.79 -18.96 5.09
CA ALA A 200 15.75 -19.49 6.46
C ALA A 200 14.37 -20.04 6.81
N ILE A 201 13.29 -19.36 6.40
CA ILE A 201 11.91 -19.83 6.60
C ILE A 201 11.65 -21.12 5.81
N ARG A 202 12.10 -21.18 4.55
CA ARG A 202 12.03 -22.40 3.73
C ARG A 202 12.71 -23.57 4.45
N ALA A 203 13.96 -23.40 4.88
CA ALA A 203 14.71 -24.44 5.56
C ALA A 203 14.01 -24.90 6.83
N PHE A 204 13.49 -23.96 7.63
CA PHE A 204 12.70 -24.30 8.82
C PHE A 204 11.44 -25.12 8.49
N PHE A 205 10.70 -24.76 7.45
CA PHE A 205 9.52 -25.51 7.04
C PHE A 205 9.84 -26.90 6.49
N GLU A 206 10.89 -27.02 5.70
CA GLU A 206 11.34 -28.29 5.12
C GLU A 206 11.93 -29.21 6.21
N ASP A 207 12.97 -28.75 6.90
CA ASP A 207 13.79 -29.56 7.81
C ASP A 207 13.07 -29.85 9.13
N THR A 208 12.35 -28.86 9.68
CA THR A 208 11.76 -28.95 11.03
C THR A 208 10.27 -29.27 11.00
N ARG A 209 9.55 -28.83 9.95
CA ARG A 209 8.08 -29.04 9.83
C ARG A 209 7.69 -30.06 8.78
N GLY A 210 8.65 -30.64 8.05
CA GLY A 210 8.43 -31.71 7.09
C GLY A 210 7.58 -31.31 5.89
N VAL A 211 7.57 -30.02 5.53
CA VAL A 211 6.88 -29.49 4.36
C VAL A 211 7.58 -29.99 3.09
N LYS A 212 6.81 -30.42 2.08
CA LYS A 212 7.33 -30.97 0.82
C LYS A 212 6.57 -30.39 -0.37
N GLU A 213 6.77 -29.11 -0.61
CA GLU A 213 6.14 -28.40 -1.73
C GLU A 213 7.03 -28.39 -2.96
N GLN A 214 6.42 -28.26 -4.15
CA GLN A 214 7.18 -28.20 -5.39
C GLN A 214 7.99 -26.91 -5.45
N ASN A 215 7.34 -25.76 -5.21
CA ASN A 215 7.99 -24.47 -5.11
C ASN A 215 7.93 -23.95 -3.66
N HIS A 216 9.05 -24.13 -2.95
CA HIS A 216 9.17 -23.72 -1.55
C HIS A 216 9.11 -22.20 -1.37
N THR A 217 9.59 -21.43 -2.35
CA THR A 217 9.60 -19.96 -2.31
C THR A 217 8.19 -19.41 -2.34
N TRP A 218 7.37 -19.93 -3.25
CA TRP A 218 5.95 -19.63 -3.35
C TRP A 218 5.15 -20.07 -2.13
N PHE A 219 5.49 -21.21 -1.54
CA PHE A 219 4.81 -21.65 -0.33
C PHE A 219 5.05 -20.71 0.86
N VAL A 220 6.28 -20.21 1.02
CA VAL A 220 6.60 -19.18 2.01
C VAL A 220 5.81 -17.90 1.73
N GLU A 221 5.76 -17.47 0.46
CA GLU A 221 4.96 -16.31 0.04
C GLU A 221 3.49 -16.45 0.42
N HIS A 222 2.86 -17.60 0.15
CA HIS A 222 1.45 -17.86 0.48
C HIS A 222 1.16 -17.73 1.98
N ILE A 223 2.05 -18.25 2.82
CA ILE A 223 1.91 -18.18 4.28
C ILE A 223 2.03 -16.73 4.76
N LEU A 224 3.01 -15.99 4.26
CA LEU A 224 3.20 -14.58 4.61
C LEU A 224 2.02 -13.74 4.12
N TRP A 225 1.53 -13.97 2.91
CA TRP A 225 0.35 -13.29 2.37
C TRP A 225 -0.90 -13.59 3.20
N HIS A 226 -1.15 -14.85 3.55
CA HIS A 226 -2.27 -15.24 4.39
C HIS A 226 -2.24 -14.50 5.75
N GLN A 227 -1.05 -14.45 6.36
CA GLN A 227 -0.87 -13.76 7.63
C GLN A 227 -1.06 -12.25 7.49
N PHE A 228 -0.55 -11.64 6.42
CA PHE A 228 -0.77 -10.22 6.12
C PHE A 228 -2.27 -9.91 6.01
N LYS A 229 -3.02 -10.71 5.26
CA LYS A 229 -4.48 -10.55 5.13
C LYS A 229 -5.21 -10.73 6.44
N LYS A 230 -4.72 -11.60 7.34
CA LYS A 230 -5.31 -11.81 8.67
C LYS A 230 -5.06 -10.63 9.61
N GLN A 231 -3.82 -10.13 9.64
CA GLN A 231 -3.45 -8.94 10.43
C GLN A 231 -4.26 -7.71 10.00
N ASN A 232 -4.62 -7.64 8.71
CA ASN A 232 -5.36 -6.53 8.12
C ASN A 232 -6.83 -6.88 7.79
N LYS A 233 -7.34 -8.03 8.26
CA LYS A 233 -8.75 -8.41 8.03
C LYS A 233 -9.64 -7.61 8.97
N GLU A 234 -10.74 -7.10 8.40
CA GLU A 234 -11.84 -6.46 9.12
C GLU A 234 -12.22 -7.23 10.38
N VAL A 235 -12.14 -6.57 11.54
CA VAL A 235 -12.90 -6.99 12.72
C VAL A 235 -14.37 -6.81 12.35
N LYS A 236 -15.01 -7.89 11.87
CA LYS A 236 -16.46 -7.98 12.00
C LYS A 236 -16.73 -8.05 13.49
N ILE A 237 -17.15 -6.92 14.07
CA ILE A 237 -17.78 -6.94 15.38
C ILE A 237 -19.08 -7.72 15.17
N GLU A 238 -19.03 -9.04 15.40
CA GLU A 238 -20.24 -9.78 15.70
C GLU A 238 -20.88 -9.07 16.89
N THR A 239 -22.03 -8.47 16.66
CA THR A 239 -22.88 -7.89 17.69
C THR A 239 -23.36 -9.02 18.59
N LYS A 240 -22.51 -9.47 19.52
CA LYS A 240 -22.93 -10.21 20.69
C LYS A 240 -23.16 -9.21 21.80
N LYS A 241 -24.45 -8.93 22.00
CA LYS A 241 -24.98 -8.27 23.19
C LYS A 241 -24.36 -8.89 24.45
N ASP A 242 -23.92 -7.99 25.33
CA ASP A 242 -23.72 -8.15 26.76
C ASP A 242 -22.91 -9.37 27.23
N ILE A 243 -21.68 -9.10 27.69
CA ILE A 243 -21.33 -9.15 29.12
C ILE A 243 -20.12 -8.22 29.30
N TYR A 244 -20.37 -7.06 29.91
CA TYR A 244 -19.34 -6.23 30.51
C TYR A 244 -18.66 -7.04 31.63
N THR A 245 -17.40 -7.40 31.43
CA THR A 245 -16.51 -7.67 32.57
C THR A 245 -15.60 -6.48 32.72
N THR A 246 -15.83 -5.73 33.79
CA THR A 246 -15.05 -4.60 34.26
C THR A 246 -13.59 -4.98 34.44
N SER A 247 -12.74 -4.73 33.43
CA SER A 247 -11.30 -4.69 33.62
C SER A 247 -10.95 -3.35 34.26
N LYS A 248 -10.65 -3.42 35.56
CA LYS A 248 -10.04 -2.34 36.31
C LYS A 248 -8.79 -1.84 35.56
N ILE A 249 -8.79 -0.55 35.29
CA ILE A 249 -7.63 0.27 34.93
C ILE A 249 -6.48 -0.12 35.87
N ARG A 250 -5.48 -0.82 35.32
CA ARG A 250 -4.13 -0.84 35.88
C ARG A 250 -3.28 0.08 35.03
N ALA A 251 -2.48 0.85 35.74
CA ALA A 251 -1.69 1.96 35.26
C ALA A 251 -0.82 1.61 34.05
N ILE A 252 -0.67 2.64 33.22
CA ILE A 252 0.25 2.81 32.10
C ILE A 252 1.63 2.23 32.46
N LYS A 253 1.94 1.06 31.89
CA LYS A 253 3.26 0.76 31.35
C LYS A 253 3.12 0.96 29.85
N GLY A 254 4.00 1.75 29.24
CA GLY A 254 3.96 1.96 27.79
C GLY A 254 4.11 0.63 27.07
N ASP A 255 3.18 0.33 26.18
CA ASP A 255 3.46 -0.60 25.09
C ASP A 255 4.45 0.14 24.18
N GLU A 256 5.68 -0.34 24.13
CA GLU A 256 6.84 0.36 23.55
C GLU A 256 6.84 0.48 22.01
N GLU A 257 5.76 0.15 21.30
CA GLU A 257 5.77 0.11 19.83
C GLU A 257 4.57 0.74 19.10
N SER A 258 3.61 1.38 19.79
CA SER A 258 2.57 2.12 19.05
C SER A 258 3.07 3.52 18.67
N TRP A 259 3.31 3.72 17.36
CA TRP A 259 3.64 5.05 16.84
C TRP A 259 2.42 5.98 16.75
N ILE A 260 1.22 5.48 17.06
CA ILE A 260 -0.02 6.25 17.00
C ILE A 260 -0.09 7.22 18.18
N PRO A 261 -0.12 8.56 17.93
CA PRO A 261 -0.20 9.52 19.01
C PRO A 261 -1.51 9.36 19.82
N PRO A 262 -1.48 9.39 21.16
CA PRO A 262 -2.67 9.19 22.00
C PRO A 262 -3.84 10.12 21.69
N ILE A 263 -3.54 11.31 21.12
CA ILE A 263 -4.57 12.28 20.74
C ILE A 263 -5.48 11.78 19.62
N ILE A 264 -5.02 10.87 18.75
CA ILE A 264 -5.80 10.29 17.65
C ILE A 264 -6.15 8.81 17.85
N ALA A 265 -5.77 8.20 18.97
CA ALA A 265 -5.93 6.76 19.19
C ALA A 265 -7.40 6.29 19.18
N ASP A 266 -8.36 7.18 19.49
CA ASP A 266 -9.78 6.87 19.45
C ASP A 266 -10.45 7.17 18.09
N LEU A 267 -9.69 7.41 17.01
CA LEU A 267 -10.24 7.80 15.70
C LEU A 267 -11.28 6.81 15.16
N GLU A 268 -11.02 5.50 15.29
CA GLU A 268 -11.95 4.45 14.83
C GLU A 268 -13.28 4.46 15.60
N LYS A 269 -13.22 4.62 16.93
CA LYS A 269 -14.44 4.70 17.77
C LYS A 269 -15.28 5.92 17.39
N LEU A 270 -14.63 7.06 17.18
CA LEU A 270 -15.31 8.28 16.73
C LEU A 270 -15.92 8.12 15.34
N ALA A 271 -15.26 7.38 14.43
CA ALA A 271 -15.80 7.05 13.12
C ALA A 271 -17.05 6.15 13.20
N LEU A 272 -17.14 5.29 14.22
CA LEU A 272 -18.33 4.49 14.55
C LEU A 272 -19.44 5.28 15.26
N ASN A 273 -19.24 6.59 15.45
CA ASN A 273 -20.10 7.49 16.23
C ASN A 273 -20.19 7.13 17.72
N GLU A 274 -19.16 6.49 18.27
CA GLU A 274 -19.12 6.12 19.68
C GLU A 274 -18.58 7.25 20.57
N GLU A 275 -19.13 7.36 21.77
CA GLU A 275 -18.59 8.27 22.78
C GLU A 275 -17.25 7.78 23.32
N THR A 276 -16.30 8.70 23.44
CA THR A 276 -14.97 8.46 24.00
C THR A 276 -14.80 9.25 25.29
N GLU A 277 -13.78 8.95 26.08
CA GLU A 277 -13.44 9.79 27.25
C GLU A 277 -13.07 11.21 26.83
N TRP A 278 -12.55 11.39 25.61
CA TRP A 278 -12.24 12.68 25.04
C TRP A 278 -13.49 13.51 24.73
N THR A 279 -14.54 12.90 24.15
CA THR A 279 -15.83 13.56 23.86
C THR A 279 -16.56 13.93 25.14
N LYS A 280 -16.66 12.99 26.10
CA LYS A 280 -17.34 13.21 27.39
C LYS A 280 -16.74 14.37 28.17
N LYS A 281 -15.40 14.43 28.28
CA LYS A 281 -14.69 15.51 28.98
C LYS A 281 -14.91 16.89 28.36
N ARG A 282 -15.17 16.95 27.05
CA ARG A 282 -15.34 18.20 26.30
C ARG A 282 -16.79 18.54 25.99
N ASN A 283 -17.73 17.66 26.34
CA ASN A 283 -19.15 17.80 26.06
C ASN A 283 -19.43 18.10 24.57
N ILE A 284 -18.81 17.31 23.69
CA ILE A 284 -18.97 17.41 22.24
C ILE A 284 -19.43 16.07 21.68
N LYS A 285 -20.23 16.11 20.62
CA LYS A 285 -20.74 14.90 19.97
C LYS A 285 -19.62 14.14 19.26
N PRO A 286 -19.69 12.80 19.14
CA PRO A 286 -18.69 12.01 18.45
C PRO A 286 -18.47 12.44 17.00
N GLU A 287 -19.53 12.81 16.26
CA GLU A 287 -19.38 13.30 14.87
C GLU A 287 -18.46 14.52 14.80
N LYS A 288 -18.67 15.51 15.68
CA LYS A 288 -17.85 16.73 15.69
C LYS A 288 -16.43 16.46 16.18
N ALA A 289 -16.28 15.55 17.15
CA ALA A 289 -14.97 15.10 17.60
C ALA A 289 -14.22 14.38 16.47
N PHE A 290 -14.91 13.60 15.64
CA PHE A 290 -14.31 12.91 14.49
C PHE A 290 -13.75 13.92 13.48
N GLU A 291 -14.51 14.95 13.11
CA GLU A 291 -14.02 16.06 12.26
C GLU A 291 -12.75 16.71 12.84
N THR A 292 -12.76 17.02 14.14
CA THR A 292 -11.60 17.62 14.84
C THR A 292 -10.40 16.67 14.85
N MET A 293 -10.61 15.36 15.00
CA MET A 293 -9.53 14.39 14.99
C MET A 293 -8.91 14.23 13.61
N LEU A 294 -9.71 14.27 12.53
CA LEU A 294 -9.16 14.26 11.16
C LEU A 294 -8.24 15.45 10.91
N ARG A 295 -8.57 16.64 11.46
CA ARG A 295 -7.66 17.77 11.41
C ARG A 295 -6.31 17.44 12.04
N TYR A 296 -6.30 16.83 13.23
CA TYR A 296 -5.05 16.44 13.89
C TYR A 296 -4.28 15.40 13.10
N VAL A 297 -4.97 14.41 12.55
CA VAL A 297 -4.37 13.39 11.68
C VAL A 297 -3.66 14.03 10.49
N PHE A 298 -4.33 14.88 9.70
CA PHE A 298 -3.67 15.53 8.57
C PHE A 298 -2.56 16.49 9.01
N THR A 299 -2.67 17.11 10.18
CA THR A 299 -1.57 17.93 10.73
C THR A 299 -0.35 17.06 11.07
N ILE A 300 -0.55 15.90 11.68
CA ILE A 300 0.51 14.93 12.02
C ILE A 300 1.18 14.40 10.74
N LEU A 301 0.40 14.17 9.69
CA LEU A 301 0.92 13.80 8.37
C LEU A 301 1.68 14.93 7.65
N GLY A 302 1.80 16.12 8.26
CA GLY A 302 2.58 17.23 7.74
C GLY A 302 1.82 18.22 6.86
N TYR A 303 0.50 18.12 6.75
CA TYR A 303 -0.30 19.05 5.96
C TYR A 303 -0.61 20.34 6.72
N ASN A 304 -0.77 21.44 5.97
CA ASN A 304 -1.39 22.65 6.47
C ASN A 304 -2.91 22.52 6.38
N VAL A 305 -3.59 22.40 7.53
CA VAL A 305 -5.02 22.06 7.59
C VAL A 305 -5.88 23.26 7.95
N THR A 306 -6.88 23.53 7.11
CA THR A 306 -7.97 24.48 7.39
C THR A 306 -9.25 23.72 7.71
N GLU A 307 -9.76 23.86 8.94
CA GLU A 307 -11.08 23.36 9.32
C GLU A 307 -12.16 24.32 8.82
N LEU A 308 -13.17 23.78 8.14
CA LEU A 308 -14.26 24.57 7.55
C LEU A 308 -15.61 24.27 8.23
N GLY A 309 -15.71 23.16 8.98
CA GLY A 309 -16.94 22.67 9.63
C GLY A 309 -17.64 23.65 10.59
N GLN A 310 -18.95 23.84 10.32
CA GLN A 310 -20.04 24.63 10.95
C GLN A 310 -19.96 26.18 10.97
N GLY A 311 -20.98 26.79 10.33
CA GLY A 311 -21.39 28.20 10.51
C GLY A 311 -21.57 29.02 9.23
N ARG A 312 -21.15 28.52 8.06
CA ARG A 312 -21.16 29.26 6.78
C ARG A 312 -21.61 28.40 5.58
N GLY A 313 -22.79 27.80 5.67
CA GLY A 313 -23.42 27.13 4.53
C GLY A 313 -22.96 25.68 4.33
N ARG A 314 -23.06 25.20 3.08
CA ARG A 314 -22.71 23.83 2.68
C ARG A 314 -21.23 23.79 2.26
N GLU A 315 -20.37 23.39 3.18
CA GLU A 315 -18.91 23.35 3.04
C GLU A 315 -18.41 21.95 3.42
N PRO A 316 -17.25 21.50 2.89
CA PRO A 316 -16.61 20.28 3.38
C PRO A 316 -16.08 20.46 4.80
N ASP A 317 -15.71 19.37 5.47
CA ASP A 317 -15.24 19.45 6.87
C ASP A 317 -13.86 20.10 7.00
N GLY A 318 -12.98 19.91 6.01
CA GLY A 318 -11.74 20.67 5.93
C GLY A 318 -10.94 20.48 4.65
N VAL A 319 -9.81 21.18 4.59
CA VAL A 319 -8.84 21.11 3.49
C VAL A 319 -7.44 20.99 4.08
N ALA A 320 -6.69 19.98 3.63
CA ALA A 320 -5.31 19.73 3.98
C ALA A 320 -4.42 20.00 2.76
N ILE A 321 -3.53 21.00 2.85
CA ILE A 321 -2.65 21.43 1.75
C ILE A 321 -1.23 20.92 2.03
N SER A 322 -0.63 20.24 1.06
CA SER A 322 0.80 19.94 1.12
C SER A 322 1.57 21.21 0.78
N THR A 323 2.43 21.65 1.70
CA THR A 323 3.30 22.83 1.52
C THR A 323 4.71 22.45 1.13
N ASP A 324 4.97 21.18 0.85
CA ASP A 324 6.29 20.71 0.44
C ASP A 324 6.61 21.19 -0.99
N GLY A 325 7.49 22.19 -1.08
CA GLY A 325 7.88 22.83 -2.33
C GLY A 325 8.67 21.93 -3.28
N HIS A 326 9.20 20.79 -2.81
CA HIS A 326 9.96 19.86 -3.67
C HIS A 326 9.06 18.86 -4.41
N SER A 327 7.93 18.49 -3.80
CA SER A 327 6.96 17.56 -4.39
C SER A 327 5.85 18.28 -5.15
N GLY A 328 5.64 19.58 -4.93
CA GLY A 328 4.62 20.37 -5.63
C GLY A 328 3.29 20.37 -4.89
N TYR A 329 2.57 21.48 -5.02
CA TYR A 329 1.38 21.75 -4.23
C TYR A 329 0.18 20.91 -4.68
N TYR A 330 -0.33 20.08 -3.77
CA TYR A 330 -1.64 19.46 -3.90
C TYR A 330 -2.46 19.66 -2.61
N ALA A 331 -3.76 19.51 -2.74
CA ALA A 331 -4.69 19.59 -1.63
C ALA A 331 -5.59 18.37 -1.56
N ILE A 332 -5.87 17.98 -0.32
CA ILE A 332 -6.89 17.02 0.05
C ILE A 332 -8.06 17.83 0.61
N ILE A 333 -9.19 17.80 -0.07
CA ILE A 333 -10.47 18.22 0.53
C ILE A 333 -11.01 16.98 1.24
N TYR A 334 -11.45 17.09 2.49
CA TYR A 334 -11.94 15.92 3.22
C TYR A 334 -13.27 16.15 3.93
N ASP A 335 -14.04 15.06 4.02
CA ASP A 335 -15.29 14.95 4.75
C ASP A 335 -15.23 13.78 5.73
N ALA A 336 -15.66 14.04 6.96
CA ALA A 336 -15.85 13.07 8.02
C ALA A 336 -17.29 12.52 7.97
N LYS A 337 -17.44 11.20 7.95
CA LYS A 337 -18.74 10.52 8.03
C LYS A 337 -18.74 9.53 9.19
N ALA A 338 -19.03 10.02 10.39
CA ALA A 338 -19.24 9.16 11.56
C ALA A 338 -20.57 8.41 11.44
N ARG A 339 -20.52 7.07 11.42
CA ARG A 339 -21.69 6.19 11.25
C ARG A 339 -21.47 4.86 11.98
N GLU A 340 -22.51 4.39 12.68
CA GLU A 340 -22.55 3.04 13.27
C GLU A 340 -22.62 1.93 12.22
N LYS A 341 -23.10 2.25 11.01
CA LYS A 341 -23.24 1.33 9.87
C LYS A 341 -22.41 1.83 8.69
N ASP A 342 -22.16 0.94 7.74
CA ASP A 342 -21.45 1.23 6.51
C ASP A 342 -22.00 2.50 5.81
N TYR A 343 -21.09 3.36 5.37
CA TYR A 343 -21.44 4.54 4.60
C TYR A 343 -21.66 4.18 3.12
N SER A 344 -22.79 4.61 2.56
CA SER A 344 -23.12 4.46 1.14
C SER A 344 -23.01 5.78 0.41
N ILE A 345 -22.25 5.81 -0.68
CA ILE A 345 -22.31 6.91 -1.65
C ILE A 345 -23.55 6.77 -2.55
N GLY A 346 -23.98 7.85 -3.21
CA GLY A 346 -25.15 7.87 -4.10
C GLY A 346 -26.29 8.75 -3.58
N THR A 347 -26.35 8.99 -2.27
CA THR A 347 -27.22 10.00 -1.66
C THR A 347 -26.37 11.22 -1.30
N GLY A 348 -26.30 12.21 -2.20
CA GLY A 348 -25.54 13.44 -1.98
C GLY A 348 -24.45 13.76 -3.01
N ASP A 349 -24.37 13.01 -4.11
CA ASP A 349 -23.36 13.21 -5.17
C ASP A 349 -23.33 14.64 -5.70
N ARG A 350 -24.51 15.28 -5.79
CA ARG A 350 -24.63 16.69 -6.18
C ARG A 350 -23.93 17.63 -5.20
N GLU A 351 -24.05 17.37 -3.90
CA GLU A 351 -23.45 18.19 -2.85
C GLU A 351 -21.92 18.05 -2.88
N ILE A 352 -21.43 16.82 -3.04
CA ILE A 352 -19.99 16.53 -3.22
C ILE A 352 -19.44 17.27 -4.46
N ILE A 353 -20.15 17.22 -5.59
CA ILE A 353 -19.75 17.93 -6.82
C ILE A 353 -19.69 19.45 -6.58
N GLU A 354 -20.66 20.02 -5.86
CA GLU A 354 -20.69 21.44 -5.53
C GLU A 354 -19.50 21.81 -4.62
N TYR A 355 -19.18 21.01 -3.60
CA TYR A 355 -18.03 21.24 -2.70
C TYR A 355 -16.71 21.23 -3.44
N ILE A 356 -16.48 20.20 -4.24
CA ILE A 356 -15.25 20.05 -5.01
C ILE A 356 -15.07 21.25 -5.94
N LYS A 357 -16.10 21.63 -6.70
CA LYS A 357 -16.00 22.75 -7.66
C LYS A 357 -15.74 24.09 -6.98
N ASN A 358 -16.37 24.35 -5.83
CA ASN A 358 -16.17 25.59 -5.10
C ASN A 358 -14.75 25.67 -4.54
N LYS A 359 -14.29 24.62 -3.86
CA LYS A 359 -12.94 24.60 -3.25
C LYS A 359 -11.82 24.55 -4.28
N GLN A 360 -12.01 23.84 -5.38
CA GLN A 360 -11.02 23.81 -6.47
C GLN A 360 -10.76 25.22 -7.01
N LYS A 361 -11.79 26.07 -7.17
CA LYS A 361 -11.61 27.47 -7.58
C LYS A 361 -10.86 28.31 -6.53
N GLU A 362 -11.09 28.07 -5.26
CA GLU A 362 -10.37 28.76 -4.16
C GLU A 362 -8.90 28.32 -4.10
N LEU A 363 -8.63 27.03 -4.28
CA LEU A 363 -7.30 26.43 -4.27
C LEU A 363 -6.47 26.82 -5.50
N GLN A 364 -7.09 26.90 -6.68
CA GLN A 364 -6.43 27.42 -7.89
C GLN A 364 -5.94 28.87 -7.71
N LYS A 365 -6.69 29.72 -7.01
CA LYS A 365 -6.23 31.09 -6.68
C LYS A 365 -5.00 31.07 -5.76
N GLN A 366 -4.80 30.00 -4.99
CA GLN A 366 -3.64 29.76 -4.16
C GLN A 366 -2.53 28.97 -4.89
N ARG A 367 -2.67 28.77 -6.21
CA ARG A 367 -1.75 27.98 -7.07
C ARG A 367 -1.65 26.50 -6.68
N VAL A 368 -2.74 25.95 -6.13
CA VAL A 368 -2.88 24.51 -5.85
C VAL A 368 -3.81 23.92 -6.91
N ASP A 369 -3.21 23.32 -7.94
CA ASP A 369 -3.96 22.82 -9.10
C ASP A 369 -4.37 21.36 -8.98
N LYS A 370 -3.65 20.60 -8.16
CA LYS A 370 -3.92 19.18 -7.90
C LYS A 370 -4.78 19.03 -6.66
N VAL A 371 -5.92 18.37 -6.81
CA VAL A 371 -6.90 18.21 -5.75
C VAL A 371 -7.43 16.78 -5.76
N SER A 372 -7.52 16.18 -4.57
CA SER A 372 -8.27 14.96 -4.31
C SER A 372 -9.37 15.22 -3.28
N PHE A 373 -10.45 14.44 -3.33
CA PHE A 373 -11.55 14.51 -2.37
C PHE A 373 -11.62 13.21 -1.56
N LEU A 374 -11.42 13.30 -0.25
CA LEU A 374 -11.41 12.17 0.66
C LEU A 374 -12.70 12.13 1.48
N ILE A 375 -13.36 10.99 1.50
CA ILE A 375 -14.43 10.70 2.47
C ILE A 375 -13.84 9.71 3.48
N VAL A 376 -13.82 10.09 4.75
CA VAL A 376 -13.32 9.24 5.84
C VAL A 376 -14.49 8.74 6.68
N SER A 377 -14.59 7.42 6.85
CA SER A 377 -15.66 6.77 7.63
C SER A 377 -15.14 5.52 8.34
N SER A 378 -16.00 4.87 9.13
CA SER A 378 -15.71 3.58 9.77
C SER A 378 -15.60 2.46 8.73
N GLU A 379 -16.60 2.34 7.84
CA GLU A 379 -16.66 1.35 6.77
C GLU A 379 -17.51 1.86 5.59
N PHE A 380 -17.37 1.25 4.41
CA PHE A 380 -18.10 1.63 3.19
C PHE A 380 -18.90 0.47 2.63
N SER A 381 -20.13 0.76 2.17
CA SER A 381 -20.97 -0.27 1.56
C SER A 381 -20.45 -0.62 0.16
N ASN A 382 -20.27 -1.92 -0.10
CA ASN A 382 -19.93 -2.40 -1.45
C ASN A 382 -21.21 -2.52 -2.30
N SER A 383 -21.86 -1.39 -2.56
CA SER A 383 -23.04 -1.32 -3.44
C SER A 383 -22.64 -1.34 -4.91
N PRO A 384 -23.36 -2.04 -5.81
CA PRO A 384 -23.15 -1.94 -7.25
C PRO A 384 -23.20 -0.51 -7.81
N SER A 385 -23.90 0.42 -7.11
CA SER A 385 -23.98 1.83 -7.49
C SER A 385 -22.74 2.65 -7.13
N LEU A 386 -21.88 2.17 -6.22
CA LEU A 386 -20.70 2.86 -5.71
C LEU A 386 -19.78 3.30 -6.85
N GLU A 387 -19.40 2.36 -7.72
CA GLU A 387 -18.54 2.66 -8.86
C GLU A 387 -19.14 3.68 -9.81
N THR A 388 -20.46 3.63 -10.02
CA THR A 388 -21.16 4.53 -10.95
C THR A 388 -21.14 5.95 -10.41
N SER A 389 -21.52 6.15 -9.14
CA SER A 389 -21.48 7.45 -8.47
C SER A 389 -20.06 8.05 -8.47
N LEU A 390 -19.06 7.24 -8.12
CA LEU A 390 -17.66 7.66 -8.13
C LEU A 390 -17.18 8.08 -9.53
N LYS A 391 -17.52 7.30 -10.57
CA LYS A 391 -17.20 7.61 -11.97
C LYS A 391 -17.91 8.90 -12.42
N ASP A 392 -19.15 9.12 -12.02
CA ASP A 392 -19.92 10.29 -12.42
C ASP A 392 -19.43 11.57 -11.74
N ILE A 393 -19.08 11.53 -10.45
CA ILE A 393 -18.42 12.65 -9.78
C ILE A 393 -17.10 12.97 -10.50
N PHE A 394 -16.24 11.97 -10.73
CA PHE A 394 -14.96 12.18 -11.41
C PHE A 394 -15.12 12.74 -12.83
N ARG A 395 -16.11 12.28 -13.61
CA ARG A 395 -16.39 12.81 -14.95
C ARG A 395 -16.72 14.31 -14.93
N VAL A 396 -17.43 14.76 -13.89
CA VAL A 396 -17.92 16.13 -13.76
C VAL A 396 -16.86 17.06 -13.15
N THR A 397 -16.07 16.58 -12.20
CA THR A 397 -15.10 17.41 -11.44
C THR A 397 -13.66 17.24 -11.91
N ARG A 398 -13.32 16.08 -12.51
CA ARG A 398 -11.95 15.63 -12.77
C ARG A 398 -11.08 15.50 -11.52
N VAL A 399 -11.72 15.37 -10.35
CA VAL A 399 -11.08 15.21 -9.04
C VAL A 399 -11.31 13.78 -8.56
N PRO A 400 -10.24 13.01 -8.27
CA PRO A 400 -10.36 11.69 -7.68
C PRO A 400 -11.13 11.72 -6.36
N VAL A 401 -12.06 10.77 -6.18
CA VAL A 401 -12.81 10.60 -4.92
C VAL A 401 -12.35 9.33 -4.23
N ILE A 402 -11.74 9.48 -3.06
CA ILE A 402 -11.14 8.40 -2.30
C ILE A 402 -11.97 8.14 -1.05
N LEU A 403 -12.36 6.89 -0.87
CA LEU A 403 -13.04 6.40 0.31
C LEU A 403 -12.00 5.74 1.20
N LEU A 404 -11.78 6.31 2.38
CA LEU A 404 -10.72 5.89 3.29
C LEU A 404 -11.30 5.53 4.66
N ARG A 405 -10.97 4.34 5.16
CA ARG A 405 -11.43 3.91 6.47
C ARG A 405 -10.57 4.56 7.56
N ALA A 406 -11.17 4.88 8.69
CA ALA A 406 -10.44 5.47 9.83
C ALA A 406 -9.24 4.61 10.26
N LYS A 407 -9.39 3.28 10.26
CA LYS A 407 -8.31 2.32 10.55
C LYS A 407 -7.14 2.40 9.56
N ASP A 408 -7.45 2.50 8.26
CA ASP A 408 -6.45 2.58 7.19
C ASP A 408 -5.74 3.94 7.22
N LEU A 409 -6.44 5.00 7.62
CA LEU A 409 -5.85 6.30 7.86
C LEU A 409 -4.91 6.30 9.08
N LEU A 410 -5.25 5.61 10.16
CA LEU A 410 -4.33 5.39 11.29
C LEU A 410 -3.10 4.60 10.85
N TYR A 411 -3.27 3.58 10.01
CA TYR A 411 -2.16 2.83 9.44
C TYR A 411 -1.22 3.73 8.61
N ILE A 412 -1.76 4.64 7.80
CA ILE A 412 -0.95 5.65 7.08
C ILE A 412 -0.14 6.53 8.05
N VAL A 413 -0.75 6.99 9.15
CA VAL A 413 -0.07 7.79 10.18
C VAL A 413 1.06 7.01 10.82
N GLU A 414 0.80 5.78 11.25
CA GLU A 414 1.80 4.92 11.86
C GLU A 414 2.98 4.62 10.91
N ARG A 415 2.70 4.34 9.64
CA ARG A 415 3.77 4.16 8.63
C ARG A 415 4.57 5.43 8.44
N LYS A 416 3.93 6.60 8.31
CA LYS A 416 4.62 7.88 8.16
C LYS A 416 5.49 8.24 9.38
N LEU A 417 5.03 7.94 10.59
CA LEU A 417 5.78 8.23 11.82
C LEU A 417 6.91 7.23 12.07
N SER A 418 6.73 5.98 11.65
CA SER A 418 7.75 4.94 11.82
C SER A 418 8.76 4.89 10.67
N ASN A 419 8.48 5.50 9.52
CA ASN A 419 9.37 5.63 8.37
C ASN A 419 9.45 7.10 7.92
N ALA A 420 10.56 7.76 8.25
CA ALA A 420 10.79 9.16 7.93
C ALA A 420 10.81 9.45 6.41
N ASP A 421 11.15 8.44 5.59
CA ASP A 421 11.31 8.59 4.14
C ASP A 421 9.98 8.75 3.39
N ILE A 422 8.85 8.40 4.02
CA ILE A 422 7.52 8.57 3.40
C ILE A 422 7.21 10.06 3.23
N ASP A 423 7.42 10.62 2.05
CA ASP A 423 7.22 12.06 1.81
C ASP A 423 5.79 12.40 1.34
N HIS A 424 5.51 13.69 1.13
CA HIS A 424 4.21 14.12 0.61
C HIS A 424 3.96 13.68 -0.84
N SER A 425 5.00 13.29 -1.59
CA SER A 425 4.85 12.68 -2.93
C SER A 425 4.26 11.28 -2.83
N GLN A 426 4.79 10.44 -1.92
CA GLN A 426 4.25 9.10 -1.68
C GLN A 426 2.85 9.15 -1.09
N LEU A 427 2.58 10.13 -0.21
CA LEU A 427 1.22 10.36 0.27
C LEU A 427 0.27 10.78 -0.86
N GLU A 428 0.71 11.60 -1.82
CA GLU A 428 -0.12 11.98 -2.97
C GLU A 428 -0.50 10.74 -3.81
N ASP A 429 0.44 9.82 -4.01
CA ASP A 429 0.23 8.63 -4.84
C ASP A 429 -0.91 7.73 -4.31
N LEU A 430 -1.16 7.74 -2.99
CA LEU A 430 -2.33 7.07 -2.38
C LEU A 430 -3.68 7.67 -2.83
N PHE A 431 -3.70 8.92 -3.25
CA PHE A 431 -4.91 9.72 -3.49
C PHE A 431 -5.13 10.05 -4.97
N LEU A 432 -4.49 9.32 -5.89
CA LEU A 432 -4.62 9.52 -7.34
C LEU A 432 -5.79 8.76 -7.97
N GLU A 433 -6.19 7.63 -7.40
CA GLU A 433 -7.25 6.79 -7.95
C GLU A 433 -8.55 6.89 -7.17
N THR A 434 -9.65 7.11 -7.90
CA THR A 434 -11.00 7.04 -7.34
C THR A 434 -11.33 5.62 -6.87
N GLY A 435 -11.87 5.48 -5.66
CA GLY A 435 -12.26 4.17 -5.11
C GLY A 435 -12.03 4.07 -3.61
N ILE A 436 -12.18 2.85 -3.08
CA ILE A 436 -11.79 2.53 -1.70
C ILE A 436 -10.26 2.34 -1.67
N LEU A 437 -9.59 3.09 -0.81
CA LEU A 437 -8.17 2.91 -0.53
C LEU A 437 -8.02 1.83 0.54
N THR A 438 -7.46 0.68 0.15
CA THR A 438 -7.27 -0.48 1.01
C THR A 438 -5.86 -0.51 1.60
N THR A 439 -5.68 -1.23 2.70
CA THR A 439 -4.37 -1.46 3.32
C THR A 439 -3.35 -2.07 2.34
N ASP A 440 -3.79 -3.04 1.53
CA ASP A 440 -2.96 -3.67 0.49
C ASP A 440 -2.37 -2.60 -0.46
N LYS A 441 -3.21 -1.67 -0.95
CA LYS A 441 -2.75 -0.55 -1.81
C LYS A 441 -1.80 0.40 -1.09
N ILE A 442 -2.03 0.65 0.20
CA ILE A 442 -1.15 1.53 1.02
C ILE A 442 0.23 0.89 1.13
N VAL A 443 0.30 -0.40 1.42
CA VAL A 443 1.55 -1.17 1.50
C VAL A 443 2.26 -1.25 0.16
N ASP A 444 1.52 -1.45 -0.93
CA ASP A 444 2.11 -1.44 -2.27
C ASP A 444 2.85 -0.13 -2.54
N ILE A 445 2.24 1.02 -2.22
CA ILE A 445 2.79 2.36 -2.50
C ILE A 445 3.93 2.72 -1.54
N PHE A 446 3.86 2.31 -0.27
CA PHE A 446 4.89 2.65 0.72
C PHE A 446 6.08 1.69 0.75
N GLY A 447 5.92 0.43 0.31
CA GLY A 447 6.85 -0.64 0.64
C GLY A 447 6.84 -0.97 2.14
#